data_AF-A0A7S6MHR6-F1
#
_entry.id   AF-A0A7S6MHR6-F1
#
_cell.length_a   1.000
_cell.length_b   1.000
_cell.length_c   1.000
_cell.angle_alpha   90.00
_cell.angle_beta   90.00
_cell.angle_gamma   90.00
#
_symmetry.space_group_name_H-M   'P 1'
#
loop_
_entity.id
_entity.type
_entity.pdbx_description
1 polymer ?
#
loop_
_entity_poly.entity_id
_entity_poly.type
_entity_poly.pdbx_seq_one_letter_code
_entity_poly.pdbx_strand_id
1 'polypeptide(L)'
;MKTKDLAELLGISQQMCNRLKKRGMPTDSLDSAIEWRKRNLDPTQTKQMRIDGNSGGRAVSTVSISTVSNETVEDNRTLEELQAVVNSADQLNLDGSDADELYKNSRALKEKALAMQAKLEYDMAMGNLVIRDDVHKAAFEASRMLRDKLQGLPQQTAPNLHGKTVIEMQHILSDEINRLLTQFCGDLEAKNLI
;
A
#
# COMPACT_ATOMS: atom_id res chain seq x y z
N MET A 1 -54.57 7.31 -11.96
CA MET A 1 -53.65 8.47 -12.02
C MET A 1 -52.70 8.34 -13.21
N LYS A 2 -52.21 9.42 -13.84
CA LYS A 2 -51.17 9.29 -14.89
C LYS A 2 -49.84 8.87 -14.24
N THR A 3 -49.05 8.03 -14.92
CA THR A 3 -47.80 7.48 -14.36
C THR A 3 -46.72 8.54 -14.12
N LYS A 4 -46.78 9.66 -14.85
CA LYS A 4 -45.90 10.81 -14.68
C LYS A 4 -46.15 11.50 -13.33
N ASP A 5 -47.41 11.84 -13.07
CA ASP A 5 -47.83 12.54 -11.86
C ASP A 5 -47.59 11.66 -10.61
N LEU A 6 -47.84 10.35 -10.71
CA LEU A 6 -47.53 9.39 -9.64
C LEU A 6 -46.02 9.27 -9.39
N ALA A 7 -45.19 9.33 -10.42
CA ALA A 7 -43.73 9.25 -10.28
C ALA A 7 -43.16 10.48 -9.54
N GLU A 8 -43.70 11.66 -9.84
CA GLU A 8 -43.33 12.93 -9.22
C GLU A 8 -43.66 12.93 -7.72
N LEU A 9 -44.88 12.50 -7.34
CA LEU A 9 -45.28 12.36 -5.94
C LEU A 9 -44.45 11.32 -5.17
N LEU A 10 -44.00 10.26 -5.84
CA LEU A 10 -43.19 9.20 -5.27
C LEU A 10 -41.67 9.50 -5.23
N GLY A 11 -41.24 10.65 -5.76
CA GLY A 11 -39.84 11.08 -5.81
C GLY A 11 -38.94 10.19 -6.68
N ILE A 12 -39.49 9.53 -7.70
CA ILE A 12 -38.78 8.60 -8.59
C ILE A 12 -38.88 8.99 -10.06
N SER A 13 -37.93 8.51 -10.88
CA SER A 13 -38.01 8.69 -12.33
C SER A 13 -39.27 8.03 -12.91
N GLN A 14 -39.86 8.65 -13.93
CA GLN A 14 -40.99 8.09 -14.68
C GLN A 14 -40.68 6.68 -15.24
N GLN A 15 -39.43 6.43 -15.67
CA GLN A 15 -38.99 5.12 -16.14
C GLN A 15 -39.00 4.07 -15.03
N MET A 16 -38.61 4.48 -13.81
CA MET A 16 -38.67 3.63 -12.63
C MET A 16 -40.11 3.31 -12.25
N CYS A 17 -41.01 4.29 -12.28
CA CYS A 17 -42.44 4.09 -12.05
C CYS A 17 -43.04 3.09 -13.06
N ASN A 18 -42.72 3.21 -14.35
CA ASN A 18 -43.16 2.25 -15.38
C ASN A 18 -42.62 0.83 -15.13
N ARG A 19 -41.38 0.70 -14.66
CA ARG A 19 -40.78 -0.59 -14.28
C ARG A 19 -41.51 -1.22 -13.09
N LEU A 20 -41.86 -0.43 -12.08
CA LEU A 20 -42.64 -0.91 -10.93
C LEU A 20 -44.08 -1.27 -11.31
N LYS A 21 -44.69 -0.52 -12.22
CA LYS A 21 -46.00 -0.86 -12.81
C LYS A 21 -45.97 -2.23 -13.50
N LYS A 22 -44.92 -2.53 -14.30
CA LYS A 22 -44.72 -3.86 -14.90
C LYS A 22 -44.56 -4.98 -13.86
N ARG A 23 -44.08 -4.66 -12.66
CA ARG A 23 -43.95 -5.58 -11.51
C ARG A 23 -45.24 -5.71 -10.69
N GLY A 24 -46.32 -5.03 -11.06
CA GLY A 24 -47.61 -5.12 -10.39
C GLY A 24 -47.85 -4.05 -9.31
N MET A 25 -47.13 -2.92 -9.34
CA MET A 25 -47.40 -1.78 -8.47
C MET A 25 -48.75 -1.13 -8.83
N PRO A 26 -49.71 -1.01 -7.87
CA PRO A 26 -50.97 -0.31 -8.10
C PRO A 26 -50.75 1.17 -8.49
N THR A 27 -51.53 1.68 -9.45
CA THR A 27 -51.43 3.07 -9.96
C THR A 27 -52.64 3.93 -9.63
N ASP A 28 -53.52 3.42 -8.78
CA ASP A 28 -54.84 3.98 -8.55
C ASP A 28 -54.83 5.01 -7.41
N SER A 29 -53.97 4.82 -6.41
CA SER A 29 -53.74 5.73 -5.29
C SER A 29 -52.26 5.82 -4.91
N LEU A 30 -51.84 6.98 -4.39
CA LEU A 30 -50.50 7.21 -3.87
C LEU A 30 -50.18 6.27 -2.70
N ASP A 31 -51.12 6.11 -1.76
CA ASP A 31 -50.94 5.33 -0.54
C ASP A 31 -50.71 3.85 -0.85
N SER A 32 -51.51 3.29 -1.76
CA SER A 32 -51.35 1.90 -2.21
C SER A 32 -50.01 1.65 -2.90
N ALA A 33 -49.49 2.64 -3.64
CA ALA A 33 -48.18 2.55 -4.27
C ALA A 33 -47.04 2.59 -3.22
N ILE A 34 -47.18 3.37 -2.15
CA ILE A 34 -46.22 3.44 -1.04
C ILE A 34 -46.18 2.11 -0.28
N GLU A 35 -47.34 1.55 0.07
CA GLU A 35 -47.43 0.27 0.78
C GLU A 35 -46.85 -0.88 -0.05
N TRP A 36 -47.18 -0.93 -1.34
CA TRP A 36 -46.61 -1.92 -2.24
C TRP A 36 -45.09 -1.79 -2.32
N ARG A 37 -44.56 -0.56 -2.39
CA ARG A 37 -43.11 -0.31 -2.41
C ARG A 37 -42.44 -0.76 -1.10
N LYS A 38 -43.03 -0.48 0.06
CA LYS A 38 -42.50 -0.94 1.37
C LYS A 38 -42.47 -2.46 1.48
N ARG A 39 -43.47 -3.15 0.92
CA ARG A 39 -43.60 -4.61 1.01
C ARG A 39 -42.76 -5.38 -0.02
N ASN A 40 -42.52 -4.79 -1.19
CA ASN A 40 -41.90 -5.49 -2.33
C ASN A 40 -40.48 -5.02 -2.70
N LEU A 41 -40.03 -3.88 -2.19
CA LEU A 41 -38.66 -3.42 -2.40
C LEU A 41 -37.84 -3.71 -1.14
N ASP A 42 -36.66 -4.31 -1.34
CA ASP A 42 -35.67 -4.46 -0.29
C ASP A 42 -35.22 -3.07 0.18
N PRO A 43 -35.33 -2.77 1.49
CA PRO A 43 -34.88 -1.51 2.07
C PRO A 43 -33.46 -1.15 1.63
N THR A 44 -32.54 -2.10 1.59
CA THR A 44 -31.11 -1.90 1.29
C THR A 44 -30.82 -1.47 -0.16
N GLN A 45 -31.78 -1.71 -1.06
CA GLN A 45 -31.68 -1.41 -2.50
C GLN A 45 -32.44 -0.13 -2.88
N THR A 46 -33.10 0.53 -1.92
CA THR A 46 -33.81 1.78 -2.18
C THR A 46 -32.84 2.96 -2.21
N LYS A 47 -33.14 3.97 -3.05
CA LYS A 47 -32.34 5.20 -3.18
C LYS A 47 -32.06 5.91 -1.85
N GLN A 48 -32.92 5.71 -0.85
CA GLN A 48 -32.83 6.34 0.46
C GLN A 48 -31.85 5.65 1.42
N MET A 49 -31.63 4.33 1.26
CA MET A 49 -30.83 3.51 2.17
C MET A 49 -29.61 2.87 1.50
N ARG A 50 -29.45 3.05 0.18
CA ARG A 50 -28.29 2.55 -0.54
C ARG A 50 -27.05 3.36 -0.16
N ILE A 51 -26.07 2.70 0.44
CA ILE A 51 -24.83 3.29 0.98
C ILE A 51 -23.83 3.61 -0.13
N ASP A 52 -23.84 2.85 -1.23
CA ASP A 52 -23.15 3.18 -2.45
C ASP A 52 -23.98 4.18 -3.26
N GLY A 53 -23.55 5.43 -3.35
CA GLY A 53 -24.13 6.37 -4.30
C GLY A 53 -23.91 5.86 -5.73
N ASN A 54 -24.94 5.89 -6.58
CA ASN A 54 -24.77 5.80 -8.03
C ASN A 54 -24.61 7.26 -8.42
N SER A 55 -23.42 7.76 -8.15
CA SER A 55 -22.89 8.97 -8.75
C SER A 55 -22.66 8.68 -10.24
N GLY A 56 -23.76 8.46 -10.97
CA GLY A 56 -23.76 8.76 -12.40
C GLY A 56 -23.35 10.23 -12.50
N GLY A 57 -22.21 10.48 -13.15
CA GLY A 57 -21.47 11.73 -13.08
C GLY A 57 -22.36 12.97 -13.17
N ARG A 58 -22.58 13.61 -12.02
CA ARG A 58 -22.82 15.05 -11.98
C ARG A 58 -21.46 15.67 -11.70
N ALA A 59 -20.95 16.41 -12.68
CA ALA A 59 -19.84 17.31 -12.46
C ALA A 59 -20.12 18.10 -11.17
N VAL A 60 -19.16 18.05 -10.24
CA VAL A 60 -19.22 18.75 -8.96
C VAL A 60 -19.44 20.22 -9.27
N SER A 61 -20.66 20.69 -9.06
CA SER A 61 -20.93 22.13 -8.99
C SER A 61 -20.14 22.61 -7.79
N THR A 62 -19.15 23.45 -8.07
CA THR A 62 -18.29 24.14 -7.11
C THR A 62 -19.08 24.50 -5.86
N VAL A 63 -18.86 23.73 -4.80
CA VAL A 63 -19.30 24.09 -3.46
C VAL A 63 -18.49 25.31 -3.11
N SER A 64 -19.18 26.43 -2.94
CA SER A 64 -18.64 27.67 -2.40
C SER A 64 -17.94 27.34 -1.09
N ILE A 65 -16.61 27.33 -1.13
CA ILE A 65 -15.77 27.35 0.06
C ILE A 65 -16.14 28.63 0.80
N SER A 66 -16.79 28.43 1.95
CA SER A 66 -16.96 29.49 2.94
C SER A 66 -15.59 30.03 3.29
N THR A 67 -15.44 31.34 3.13
CA THR A 67 -14.27 32.17 3.40
C THR A 67 -13.42 31.62 4.55
N VAL A 68 -12.34 30.92 4.23
CA VAL A 68 -11.27 30.64 5.18
C VAL A 68 -10.53 31.96 5.33
N SER A 69 -10.71 32.61 6.47
CA SER A 69 -9.89 33.74 6.87
C SER A 69 -8.43 33.29 6.82
N ASN A 70 -7.66 33.93 5.93
CA ASN A 70 -6.20 33.81 5.89
C ASN A 70 -5.63 34.50 7.14
N GLU A 71 -5.76 33.87 8.29
CA GLU A 71 -4.78 34.07 9.36
C GLU A 71 -3.60 33.17 9.01
N THR A 72 -2.52 33.78 8.52
CA THR A 72 -1.21 33.12 8.47
C THR A 72 -0.79 32.83 9.89
N VAL A 73 -1.27 31.71 10.43
CA VAL A 73 -0.67 31.07 11.58
C VAL A 73 0.66 30.52 11.08
N GLU A 74 1.74 31.25 11.37
CA GLU A 74 3.12 30.77 11.27
C GLU A 74 3.25 29.53 12.16
N ASP A 75 2.95 28.38 11.56
CA ASP A 75 2.99 27.10 12.22
C ASP A 75 4.46 26.67 12.35
N ASN A 76 5.12 27.13 13.41
CA ASN A 76 6.53 26.88 13.73
C ASN A 76 6.83 25.40 14.11
N ARG A 77 5.94 24.47 13.76
CA ARG A 77 6.14 23.05 14.02
C ARG A 77 7.18 22.50 13.06
N THR A 78 8.17 21.83 13.61
CA THR A 78 9.20 21.12 12.84
C THR A 78 8.56 20.01 11.99
N LEU A 79 9.22 19.62 10.90
CA LEU A 79 8.73 18.54 10.02
C LEU A 79 8.48 17.23 10.80
N GLU A 80 9.30 16.94 11.79
CA GLU A 80 9.12 15.79 12.69
C GLU A 80 7.88 15.91 13.56
N GLU A 81 7.58 17.11 14.10
CA GLU A 81 6.36 17.34 14.88
C GLU A 81 5.10 17.24 14.02
N LEU A 82 5.14 17.73 12.78
CA LEU A 82 4.03 17.57 11.84
C LEU A 82 3.81 16.09 11.47
N GLN A 83 4.89 15.34 11.24
CA GLN A 83 4.80 13.88 11.01
C GLN A 83 4.28 13.14 12.24
N ALA A 84 4.69 13.52 13.45
CA ALA A 84 4.23 12.92 14.69
C ALA A 84 2.74 13.19 14.96
N VAL A 85 2.25 14.40 14.64
CA VAL A 85 0.83 14.76 14.75
C VAL A 85 0.01 13.97 13.73
N VAL A 86 0.47 13.84 12.49
CA VAL A 86 -0.20 13.02 11.47
C VAL A 86 -0.24 11.55 11.88
N ASN A 87 0.85 11.02 12.43
CA ASN A 87 0.91 9.63 12.90
C ASN A 87 0.09 9.37 14.17
N SER A 88 -0.07 10.36 15.04
CA SER A 88 -0.86 10.24 16.28
C SER A 88 -2.36 10.49 16.07
N ALA A 89 -2.74 11.35 15.12
CA ALA A 89 -4.13 11.58 14.73
C ALA A 89 -4.77 10.40 13.97
N ASP A 90 -3.95 9.49 13.44
CA ASP A 90 -4.35 8.28 12.70
C ASP A 90 -4.76 7.11 13.62
N GLN A 91 -4.79 7.30 14.95
CA GLN A 91 -5.27 6.28 15.89
C GLN A 91 -6.80 6.19 15.78
N LEU A 92 -7.25 5.29 14.91
CA LEU A 92 -8.65 4.87 14.80
C LEU A 92 -9.16 4.48 16.19
N ASN A 93 -10.28 5.06 16.62
CA ASN A 93 -10.88 4.76 17.92
C ASN A 93 -11.51 3.36 17.88
N LEU A 94 -10.87 2.39 18.53
CA LEU A 94 -11.32 0.98 18.59
C LEU A 94 -12.01 0.63 19.92
N ASP A 95 -12.06 1.57 20.86
CA ASP A 95 -12.59 1.43 22.22
C ASP A 95 -13.94 2.15 22.43
N GLY A 96 -14.45 2.83 21.40
CA GLY A 96 -15.75 3.48 21.39
C GLY A 96 -16.93 2.51 21.58
N SER A 97 -18.09 3.05 21.97
CA SER A 97 -19.32 2.26 22.17
C SER A 97 -20.25 2.25 20.94
N ASP A 98 -19.97 3.07 19.93
CA ASP A 98 -20.78 3.12 18.70
C ASP A 98 -20.36 2.02 17.71
N ALA A 99 -21.28 1.12 17.41
CA ALA A 99 -21.01 -0.06 16.59
C ALA A 99 -20.69 0.30 15.12
N ASP A 100 -21.28 1.36 14.58
CA ASP A 100 -21.04 1.78 13.19
C ASP A 100 -19.65 2.40 13.02
N GLU A 101 -19.24 3.26 13.97
CA GLU A 101 -17.90 3.83 14.03
C GLU A 101 -16.82 2.74 14.21
N LEU A 102 -17.01 1.81 15.14
CA LEU A 102 -16.08 0.69 15.35
C LEU A 102 -15.89 -0.16 14.10
N TYR A 103 -16.96 -0.44 13.36
CA TYR A 103 -16.90 -1.22 12.13
C TYR A 103 -16.13 -0.47 11.03
N LYS A 104 -16.40 0.84 10.85
CA LYS A 104 -15.67 1.69 9.90
C LYS A 104 -14.19 1.76 10.24
N ASN A 105 -13.86 1.94 11.51
CA ASN A 105 -12.50 2.02 12.01
C ASN A 105 -11.77 0.67 11.81
N SER A 106 -12.39 -0.44 12.20
CA SER A 106 -11.82 -1.78 11.99
C SER A 106 -11.57 -2.08 10.51
N ARG A 107 -12.50 -1.66 9.65
CA ARG A 107 -12.36 -1.81 8.19
C ARG A 107 -11.23 -0.95 7.64
N ALA A 108 -11.16 0.32 8.03
CA ALA A 108 -10.08 1.23 7.62
C ALA A 108 -8.70 0.68 8.05
N LEU A 109 -8.58 0.12 9.26
CA LEU A 109 -7.35 -0.52 9.75
C LEU A 109 -6.96 -1.70 8.87
N LYS A 110 -7.91 -2.57 8.55
CA LYS A 110 -7.67 -3.73 7.66
C LYS A 110 -7.21 -3.29 6.27
N GLU A 111 -7.88 -2.30 5.69
CA GLU A 111 -7.53 -1.77 4.37
C GLU A 111 -6.14 -1.11 4.38
N LYS A 112 -5.81 -0.34 5.43
CA LYS A 112 -4.47 0.24 5.64
C LYS A 112 -3.39 -0.83 5.77
N ALA A 113 -3.63 -1.87 6.58
CA ALA A 113 -2.68 -2.96 6.77
C ALA A 113 -2.41 -3.72 5.46
N LEU A 114 -3.47 -3.99 4.69
CA LEU A 114 -3.35 -4.62 3.37
C LEU A 114 -2.55 -3.73 2.41
N ALA A 115 -2.83 -2.42 2.38
CA ALA A 115 -2.07 -1.48 1.54
C ALA A 115 -0.58 -1.42 1.93
N MET A 116 -0.28 -1.44 3.23
CA MET A 116 1.10 -1.45 3.73
C MET A 116 1.82 -2.76 3.38
N GLN A 117 1.13 -3.91 3.51
CA GLN A 117 1.68 -5.20 3.10
C GLN A 117 1.96 -5.23 1.59
N ALA A 118 1.01 -4.81 0.76
CA ALA A 118 1.17 -4.76 -0.68
C ALA A 118 2.32 -3.83 -1.09
N LYS A 119 2.52 -2.73 -0.38
CA LYS A 119 3.67 -1.83 -0.59
C LYS A 119 4.99 -2.52 -0.26
N LEU A 120 5.09 -3.20 0.89
CA LEU A 120 6.31 -3.93 1.27
C LEU A 120 6.63 -5.04 0.25
N GLU A 121 5.62 -5.79 -0.18
CA GLU A 121 5.79 -6.83 -1.21
C GLU A 121 6.24 -6.23 -2.54
N TYR A 122 5.67 -5.08 -2.94
CA TYR A 122 6.12 -4.34 -4.12
C TYR A 122 7.56 -3.87 -4.00
N ASP A 123 7.94 -3.26 -2.87
CA ASP A 123 9.29 -2.75 -2.62
C ASP A 123 10.33 -3.89 -2.57
N MET A 124 9.96 -5.06 -2.04
CA MET A 124 10.78 -6.28 -2.10
C MET A 124 10.90 -6.81 -3.52
N ALA A 125 9.80 -6.85 -4.29
CA ALA A 125 9.81 -7.33 -5.68
C ALA A 125 10.60 -6.40 -6.61
N MET A 126 10.59 -5.09 -6.34
CA MET A 126 11.38 -4.09 -7.05
C MET A 126 12.88 -4.16 -6.65
N GLY A 127 13.22 -4.88 -5.58
CA GLY A 127 14.59 -4.99 -5.07
C GLY A 127 15.05 -3.79 -4.22
N ASN A 128 14.13 -2.91 -3.83
CA ASN A 128 14.43 -1.78 -2.95
C ASN A 128 14.62 -2.20 -1.48
N LEU A 129 14.01 -3.33 -1.10
CA LEU A 129 14.07 -3.87 0.25
C LEU A 129 14.58 -5.32 0.23
N VAL A 130 15.52 -5.62 1.11
CA VAL A 130 16.06 -6.97 1.33
C VAL A 130 15.98 -7.36 2.79
N ILE A 131 15.83 -8.66 3.05
CA ILE A 131 15.76 -9.19 4.41
C ILE A 131 17.16 -9.12 5.03
N ARG A 132 17.24 -8.46 6.19
CA ARG A 132 18.50 -8.25 6.91
C ARG A 132 19.26 -9.56 7.20
N ASP A 133 18.55 -10.59 7.63
CA ASP A 133 19.16 -11.88 8.02
C ASP A 133 19.79 -12.58 6.82
N ASP A 134 19.16 -12.49 5.65
CA ASP A 134 19.69 -13.07 4.42
C ASP A 134 20.99 -12.36 3.98
N VAL A 135 21.03 -11.03 4.07
CA VAL A 135 22.24 -10.23 3.79
C VAL A 135 23.36 -10.60 4.76
N HIS A 136 23.07 -10.69 6.06
CA HIS A 136 24.07 -11.10 7.06
C HIS A 136 24.64 -12.49 6.77
N LYS A 137 23.77 -13.45 6.45
CA LYS A 137 24.18 -14.82 6.12
C LYS A 137 25.06 -14.84 4.87
N ALA A 138 24.63 -14.16 3.81
CA ALA A 138 25.37 -14.13 2.56
C ALA A 138 26.73 -13.41 2.69
N ALA A 139 26.78 -12.30 3.44
CA ALA A 139 28.04 -11.62 3.76
C ALA A 139 28.98 -12.52 4.57
N PHE A 140 28.46 -13.30 5.53
CA PHE A 140 29.26 -14.23 6.32
C PHE A 140 29.80 -15.40 5.47
N GLU A 141 28.97 -15.98 4.62
CA GLU A 141 29.39 -17.02 3.68
C GLU A 141 30.45 -16.52 2.71
N ALA A 142 30.28 -15.33 2.15
CA ALA A 142 31.29 -14.72 1.28
C ALA A 142 32.61 -14.46 2.03
N SER A 143 32.54 -13.89 3.23
CA SER A 143 33.73 -13.66 4.08
C SER A 143 34.47 -14.97 4.39
N ARG A 144 33.72 -16.04 4.65
CA ARG A 144 34.30 -17.38 4.86
C ARG A 144 35.03 -17.88 3.62
N MET A 145 34.43 -17.75 2.44
CA MET A 145 35.07 -18.14 1.18
C MET A 145 36.38 -17.39 0.95
N LEU A 146 36.41 -16.07 1.21
CA LEU A 146 37.64 -15.27 1.11
C LEU A 146 38.72 -15.76 2.07
N ARG A 147 38.36 -15.97 3.35
CA ARG A 147 39.29 -16.47 4.36
C ARG A 147 39.89 -17.82 3.96
N ASP A 148 39.05 -18.75 3.51
CA ASP A 148 39.50 -20.09 3.14
C ASP A 148 40.46 -20.03 1.92
N LYS A 149 40.20 -19.13 0.95
CA LYS A 149 41.15 -18.83 -0.16
C LYS A 149 42.47 -18.23 0.35
N LEU A 150 42.42 -17.25 1.25
CA LEU A 150 43.61 -16.61 1.83
C LEU A 150 44.47 -17.60 2.63
N GLN A 151 43.85 -18.51 3.38
CA GLN A 151 44.58 -19.55 4.12
C GLN A 151 45.24 -20.58 3.18
N GLY A 152 44.71 -20.77 1.97
CA GLY A 152 45.32 -21.61 0.93
C GLY A 152 46.47 -20.94 0.18
N LEU A 153 46.61 -19.62 0.27
CA LEU A 153 47.61 -18.83 -0.47
C LEU A 153 49.05 -19.32 -0.23
N PRO A 154 49.51 -19.55 1.02
CA PRO A 154 50.90 -19.98 1.25
C PRO A 154 51.26 -21.29 0.55
N GLN A 155 50.33 -22.24 0.48
CA GLN A 155 50.54 -23.51 -0.19
C GLN A 155 50.62 -23.36 -1.71
N GLN A 156 49.85 -22.42 -2.27
CA GLN A 156 49.81 -22.16 -3.72
C GLN A 156 51.01 -21.34 -4.19
N THR A 157 51.47 -20.36 -3.39
CA THR A 157 52.58 -19.48 -3.78
C THR A 157 53.95 -20.04 -3.44
N ALA A 158 54.08 -20.92 -2.43
CA ALA A 158 55.37 -21.50 -2.03
C ALA A 158 56.25 -22.04 -3.17
N PRO A 159 55.72 -22.78 -4.17
CA PRO A 159 56.51 -23.25 -5.31
C PRO A 159 57.09 -22.11 -6.17
N ASN A 160 56.35 -21.01 -6.31
CA ASN A 160 56.72 -19.86 -7.14
C ASN A 160 57.74 -18.93 -6.45
N LEU A 161 57.89 -19.05 -5.13
CA LEU A 161 58.84 -18.26 -4.34
C LEU A 161 60.25 -18.86 -4.32
N HIS A 162 60.41 -20.13 -4.74
CA HIS A 162 61.71 -20.80 -4.71
C HIS A 162 62.73 -20.09 -5.61
N GLY A 163 63.90 -19.73 -5.04
CA GLY A 163 65.00 -19.10 -5.77
C GLY A 163 64.80 -17.62 -6.11
N LYS A 164 63.75 -16.97 -5.59
CA LYS A 164 63.48 -15.54 -5.78
C LYS A 164 64.14 -14.67 -4.72
N THR A 165 64.42 -13.42 -5.07
CA THR A 165 64.86 -12.40 -4.10
C THR A 165 63.71 -11.97 -3.20
N VAL A 166 64.03 -11.34 -2.05
CA VAL A 166 63.02 -10.84 -1.10
C VAL A 166 62.03 -9.87 -1.78
N ILE A 167 62.51 -9.01 -2.66
CA ILE A 167 61.69 -8.02 -3.37
C ILE A 167 60.76 -8.71 -4.37
N GLU A 168 61.27 -9.67 -5.15
CA GLU A 168 60.44 -10.44 -6.07
C GLU A 168 59.39 -11.28 -5.33
N MET A 169 59.75 -11.89 -4.20
CA MET A 169 58.81 -12.61 -3.36
C MET A 169 57.67 -11.71 -2.87
N GLN A 170 58.00 -10.48 -2.44
CA GLN A 170 57.00 -9.51 -2.01
C GLN A 170 56.04 -9.13 -3.16
N HIS A 171 56.57 -8.83 -4.35
CA HIS A 171 55.73 -8.54 -5.51
C HIS A 171 54.81 -9.71 -5.89
N ILE A 172 55.35 -10.94 -5.95
CA ILE A 172 54.56 -12.14 -6.27
C ILE A 172 53.42 -12.33 -5.26
N LEU A 173 53.70 -12.16 -3.96
CA LEU A 173 52.68 -12.28 -2.92
C LEU A 173 51.62 -11.17 -3.03
N SER A 174 52.03 -9.92 -3.26
CA SER A 174 51.10 -8.80 -3.43
C SER A 174 50.22 -8.98 -4.65
N ASP A 175 50.78 -9.41 -5.78
CA ASP A 175 50.02 -9.67 -7.01
C ASP A 175 48.99 -10.78 -6.81
N GLU A 176 49.35 -11.85 -6.10
CA GLU A 176 48.41 -12.96 -5.82
C GLU A 176 47.29 -12.54 -4.87
N ILE A 177 47.59 -11.74 -3.82
CA ILE A 177 46.56 -11.19 -2.94
C ILE A 177 45.60 -10.30 -3.73
N ASN A 178 46.12 -9.41 -4.58
CA ASN A 178 45.31 -8.52 -5.40
C ASN A 178 44.44 -9.30 -6.40
N ARG A 179 44.99 -10.35 -7.01
CA ARG A 179 44.25 -11.28 -7.87
C ARG A 179 43.08 -11.94 -7.12
N LEU A 180 43.32 -12.46 -5.92
CA LEU A 180 42.28 -13.10 -5.10
C LEU A 180 41.19 -12.12 -4.65
N LEU A 181 41.57 -10.91 -4.27
CA LEU A 181 40.62 -9.86 -3.90
C LEU A 181 39.78 -9.43 -5.12
N THR A 182 40.40 -9.30 -6.29
CA THR A 182 39.69 -8.97 -7.54
C THR A 182 38.71 -10.07 -7.92
N GLN A 183 39.14 -11.34 -7.82
CA GLN A 183 38.26 -12.48 -8.03
C GLN A 183 37.11 -12.51 -7.01
N PHE A 184 37.39 -12.21 -5.75
CA PHE A 184 36.36 -12.14 -4.72
C PHE A 184 35.33 -11.05 -4.98
N CYS A 185 35.73 -9.86 -5.41
CA CYS A 185 34.80 -8.81 -5.83
C CYS A 185 33.92 -9.28 -7.01
N GLY A 186 34.52 -9.92 -8.02
CA GLY A 186 33.75 -10.50 -9.14
C GLY A 186 32.78 -11.60 -8.70
N ASP A 187 33.18 -12.45 -7.75
CA ASP A 187 32.32 -13.49 -7.17
C ASP A 187 31.13 -12.88 -6.39
N LEU A 188 31.32 -11.70 -5.76
CA LEU A 188 30.28 -10.98 -5.05
C LEU A 188 29.28 -10.29 -6.01
N GLU A 189 29.78 -9.65 -7.07
CA GLU A 189 28.97 -9.06 -8.13
C GLU A 189 28.11 -10.12 -8.82
N ALA A 190 28.69 -11.29 -9.15
CA ALA A 190 27.97 -12.41 -9.74
C ALA A 190 26.84 -12.97 -8.85
N LYS A 191 26.92 -12.75 -7.54
CA LYS A 191 25.92 -13.15 -6.55
C LYS A 191 24.92 -12.03 -6.19
N ASN A 192 25.03 -10.85 -6.82
CA ASN A 192 24.25 -9.65 -6.49
C ASN A 192 24.36 -9.25 -5.01
N LEU A 193 25.54 -9.42 -4.41
CA LEU A 193 25.79 -9.04 -3.01
C LEU A 193 26.30 -7.60 -2.88
N ILE A 194 26.81 -7.04 -3.96
CA ILE A 194 27.28 -5.67 -4.14
C ILE A 194 26.99 -5.21 -5.56
#